data_AF-A0A7C2NJN5-F1
#
_entry.id   AF-A0A7C2NJN5-F1
#
_cell.length_a   1.000
_cell.length_b   1.000
_cell.length_c   1.000
_cell.angle_alpha   90.00
_cell.angle_beta   90.00
_cell.angle_gamma   90.00
#
_symmetry.space_group_name_H-M   'P 1'
#
loop_
_entity.id
_entity.type
_entity.pdbx_description
1 polymer ?
#
loop_
_entity_poly.entity_id
_entity_poly.type
_entity_poly.pdbx_seq_one_letter_code
_entity_poly.pdbx_strand_id
1 'polypeptide(L)'
;MSEPRLYPGTGPDQRTHFTPYGAFEVPADLRQLHGRFDVEATARRIRNFRYAEEWIMLTLGGWLATIPEVPVKTGLGKIVWESAQAADALGKRLPELRCGRASVSASESPNQGFAALVQAVAEPERPDLTIEKLAGMFDVLKPHLLAVYERTARETDPIADAPTVEILEDVVRRTRRHLAWADAVLERLCDTDGKRERRRRRAAELRAQLEACGGVTGALRDESAPPQ
;
A
#
# COMPACT_ATOMS: atom_id res chain seq x y z
N MET A 1 35.67 -32.38 29.51
CA MET A 1 34.79 -32.58 28.35
C MET A 1 34.33 -31.20 27.92
N SER A 2 34.89 -30.66 26.83
CA SER A 2 34.57 -29.31 26.34
C SER A 2 33.56 -29.45 25.20
N GLU A 3 32.44 -28.71 25.27
CA GLU A 3 31.37 -28.73 24.27
C GLU A 3 31.89 -28.46 22.85
N PRO A 4 31.30 -29.11 21.82
CA PRO A 4 31.63 -28.83 20.43
C PRO A 4 31.13 -27.42 20.08
N ARG A 5 32.06 -26.51 19.78
CA ARG A 5 31.74 -25.12 19.40
C ARG A 5 31.16 -25.07 17.98
N LEU A 6 30.13 -24.24 17.82
CA LEU A 6 29.18 -24.25 16.69
C LEU A 6 29.73 -23.70 15.35
N TYR A 7 30.88 -23.02 15.33
CA TYR A 7 31.37 -22.32 14.13
C TYR A 7 32.86 -22.61 13.83
N PRO A 8 33.20 -23.16 12.64
CA PRO A 8 34.59 -23.32 12.19
C PRO A 8 35.24 -21.98 11.79
N GLY A 9 36.56 -21.82 12.01
CA GLY A 9 37.37 -20.77 11.37
C GLY A 9 37.83 -19.59 12.25
N THR A 10 37.84 -19.72 13.57
CA THR A 10 38.21 -18.63 14.49
C THR A 10 39.64 -18.72 15.05
N GLY A 11 40.37 -19.79 14.74
CA GLY A 11 41.78 -19.95 15.11
C GLY A 11 42.75 -19.40 14.05
N PRO A 12 43.91 -18.86 14.44
CA PRO A 12 44.92 -18.32 13.50
C PRO A 12 45.46 -19.36 12.50
N ASP A 13 45.25 -20.63 12.79
CA ASP A 13 45.68 -21.83 12.07
C ASP A 13 44.50 -22.60 11.43
N GLN A 14 43.25 -22.20 11.67
CA GLN A 14 42.08 -22.82 11.04
C GLN A 14 41.81 -22.21 9.67
N ARG A 15 42.07 -22.99 8.61
CA ARG A 15 41.61 -22.69 7.25
C ARG A 15 40.20 -23.26 7.06
N THR A 16 39.21 -22.39 6.89
CA THR A 16 37.87 -22.81 6.46
C THR A 16 37.94 -23.23 5.00
N HIS A 17 38.13 -24.53 4.75
CA HIS A 17 38.04 -25.07 3.41
C HIS A 17 36.57 -25.23 3.05
N PHE A 18 36.04 -24.32 2.26
CA PHE A 18 34.81 -24.59 1.52
C PHE A 18 35.15 -25.55 0.40
N THR A 19 34.42 -26.67 0.29
CA THR A 19 34.43 -27.45 -0.95
C THR A 19 34.04 -26.49 -2.07
N PRO A 20 34.86 -26.33 -3.13
CA PRO A 20 34.47 -25.50 -4.26
C PRO A 20 33.22 -26.13 -4.86
N TYR A 21 32.07 -25.46 -4.71
CA TYR A 21 30.86 -25.87 -5.39
C TYR A 21 31.06 -25.66 -6.89
N GLY A 22 30.83 -26.70 -7.68
CA GLY A 22 30.77 -26.52 -9.13
C GLY A 22 29.62 -25.57 -9.44
N ALA A 23 29.82 -24.60 -10.34
CA ALA A 23 28.74 -23.71 -10.81
C ALA A 23 27.51 -24.48 -11.37
N PHE A 24 27.68 -25.78 -11.62
CA PHE A 24 26.67 -26.73 -12.12
C PHE A 24 25.98 -27.57 -11.03
N GLU A 25 26.42 -27.50 -9.77
CA GLU A 25 25.82 -28.23 -8.64
C GLU A 25 24.72 -27.41 -7.93
N VAL A 26 24.67 -26.11 -8.17
CA VAL A 26 23.63 -25.21 -7.65
C VAL A 26 22.43 -25.23 -8.60
N PRO A 27 21.19 -25.48 -8.11
CA PRO A 27 20.01 -25.37 -8.95
C PRO A 27 19.94 -24.02 -9.65
N ALA A 28 19.61 -24.02 -10.94
CA ALA A 28 19.52 -22.79 -11.72
C ALA A 28 18.39 -21.91 -11.16
N ASP A 29 18.73 -20.69 -10.73
CA ASP A 29 17.73 -19.66 -10.46
C ASP A 29 17.21 -19.12 -11.79
N LEU A 30 15.95 -19.40 -12.10
CA LEU A 30 15.32 -19.02 -13.37
C LEU A 30 14.78 -17.59 -13.36
N ARG A 31 14.87 -16.89 -12.22
CA ARG A 31 14.41 -15.50 -12.11
C ARG A 31 15.32 -14.59 -12.93
N GLN A 32 14.72 -13.58 -13.54
CA GLN A 32 15.43 -12.57 -14.33
C GLN A 32 15.59 -11.29 -13.51
N LEU A 33 16.77 -10.65 -13.60
CA LEU A 33 16.99 -9.31 -13.10
C LEU A 33 16.32 -8.32 -14.07
N HIS A 34 15.15 -7.82 -13.68
CA HIS A 34 14.39 -6.82 -14.40
C HIS A 34 13.64 -5.93 -13.38
N GLY A 35 13.72 -4.62 -13.51
CA GLY A 35 12.99 -3.71 -12.63
C GLY A 35 12.84 -2.36 -13.28
N ARG A 36 11.62 -1.81 -13.27
CA ARG A 36 11.36 -0.50 -13.87
C ARG A 36 11.83 0.65 -12.97
N PHE A 37 11.92 0.41 -11.67
CA PHE A 37 12.19 1.44 -10.67
C PHE A 37 13.59 1.31 -10.11
N ASP A 38 14.29 2.44 -10.06
CA ASP A 38 15.49 2.57 -9.23
C ASP A 38 15.10 2.78 -7.75
N VAL A 39 16.10 2.76 -6.88
CA VAL A 39 15.92 2.87 -5.43
C VAL A 39 15.19 4.19 -5.05
N GLU A 40 15.47 5.28 -5.76
CA GLU A 40 14.86 6.58 -5.50
C GLU A 40 13.37 6.61 -5.93
N ALA A 41 13.06 6.06 -7.10
CA ALA A 41 11.69 5.92 -7.59
C ALA A 41 10.86 5.01 -6.70
N THR A 42 11.43 3.92 -6.19
CA THR A 42 10.78 3.06 -5.20
C THR A 42 10.55 3.82 -3.90
N ALA A 43 11.57 4.49 -3.36
CA ALA A 43 11.46 5.25 -2.12
C ALA A 43 10.36 6.31 -2.17
N ARG A 44 10.28 7.06 -3.28
CA ARG A 44 9.22 8.05 -3.49
C ARG A 44 7.83 7.41 -3.49
N ARG A 45 7.66 6.25 -4.12
CA ARG A 45 6.38 5.51 -4.12
C ARG A 45 6.02 5.02 -2.73
N ILE A 46 6.95 4.37 -2.03
CA ILE A 46 6.72 3.88 -0.65
C ILE A 46 6.34 5.03 0.29
N ARG A 47 6.96 6.20 0.13
CA ARG A 47 6.62 7.41 0.89
C ARG A 47 5.16 7.84 0.65
N ASN A 48 4.75 7.89 -0.61
CA ASN A 48 3.39 8.28 -1.00
C ASN A 48 2.34 7.24 -0.56
N PHE A 49 2.66 5.96 -0.66
CA PHE A 49 1.78 4.87 -0.22
C PHE A 49 1.58 4.90 1.28
N ARG A 50 2.67 5.11 2.03
CA ARG A 50 2.59 5.28 3.47
C ARG A 50 1.69 6.46 3.85
N TYR A 51 1.85 7.61 3.18
CA TYR A 51 0.98 8.77 3.39
C TYR A 51 -0.48 8.40 3.19
N ALA A 52 -0.81 7.70 2.10
CA ALA A 52 -2.18 7.28 1.83
C ALA A 52 -2.72 6.33 2.92
N GLU A 53 -1.97 5.29 3.32
CA GLU A 53 -2.42 4.34 4.36
C GLU A 53 -2.56 4.98 5.75
N GLU A 54 -1.67 5.91 6.11
CA GLU A 54 -1.77 6.66 7.37
C GLU A 54 -3.05 7.49 7.41
N TRP A 55 -3.35 8.25 6.34
CA TRP A 55 -4.58 9.03 6.27
C TRP A 55 -5.82 8.16 6.21
N ILE A 56 -5.78 7.02 5.50
CA ILE A 56 -6.90 6.06 5.51
C ILE A 56 -7.17 5.56 6.92
N MET A 57 -6.13 5.15 7.65
CA MET A 57 -6.25 4.71 9.04
C MET A 57 -6.89 5.81 9.90
N LEU A 58 -6.40 7.05 9.81
CA LEU A 58 -6.91 8.18 10.59
C LEU A 58 -8.37 8.51 10.25
N THR A 59 -8.71 8.63 8.96
CA THR A 59 -10.06 8.93 8.50
C THR A 59 -11.05 7.85 8.92
N LEU A 60 -10.74 6.57 8.66
CA LEU A 60 -11.62 5.47 9.05
C LEU A 60 -11.77 5.37 10.58
N GLY A 61 -10.68 5.61 11.33
CA GLY A 61 -10.70 5.66 12.79
C GLY A 61 -11.63 6.76 13.32
N GLY A 62 -11.58 7.96 12.74
CA GLY A 62 -12.49 9.06 13.08
C GLY A 62 -13.95 8.74 12.76
N TRP A 63 -14.22 8.07 11.64
CA TRP A 63 -15.57 7.70 11.24
C TRP A 63 -16.22 6.62 12.12
N LEU A 64 -15.44 5.81 12.86
CA LEU A 64 -16.01 4.85 13.84
C LEU A 64 -16.91 5.54 14.89
N ALA A 65 -16.59 6.79 15.24
CA ALA A 65 -17.38 7.56 16.18
C ALA A 65 -18.68 8.11 15.56
N THR A 66 -18.68 8.44 14.27
CA THR A 66 -19.79 9.16 13.61
C THR A 66 -20.74 8.26 12.83
N ILE A 67 -20.29 7.12 12.31
CA ILE A 67 -21.15 6.15 11.61
C ILE A 67 -22.13 5.55 12.63
N PRO A 68 -23.46 5.49 12.37
CA PRO A 68 -24.41 4.88 13.30
C PRO A 68 -24.49 3.35 13.18
N GLU A 69 -24.23 2.78 11.99
CA GLU A 69 -24.41 1.35 11.74
C GLU A 69 -23.33 0.49 12.41
N VAL A 70 -23.69 -0.24 13.48
CA VAL A 70 -22.77 -1.13 14.21
C VAL A 70 -22.05 -2.15 13.32
N PRO A 71 -22.71 -2.84 12.36
CA PRO A 71 -22.02 -3.77 11.47
C PRO A 71 -20.96 -3.10 10.58
N VAL A 72 -21.14 -1.82 10.24
CA VAL A 72 -20.15 -1.05 9.49
C VAL A 72 -18.94 -0.76 10.36
N LYS A 73 -19.16 -0.37 11.63
CA LYS A 73 -18.07 -0.12 12.59
C LYS A 73 -17.17 -1.33 12.80
N THR A 74 -17.76 -2.51 12.99
CA THR A 74 -16.99 -3.73 13.26
C THR A 74 -16.12 -4.10 12.05
N GLY A 75 -16.64 -3.96 10.84
CA GLY A 75 -15.86 -4.15 9.61
C GLY A 75 -14.73 -3.11 9.47
N LEU A 76 -15.04 -1.83 9.67
CA LEU A 76 -14.04 -0.75 9.61
C LEU A 76 -12.93 -0.93 10.64
N GLY A 77 -13.22 -1.41 11.85
CA GLY A 77 -12.21 -1.63 12.88
C GLY A 77 -11.07 -2.55 12.42
N LYS A 78 -11.39 -3.61 11.67
CA LYS A 78 -10.37 -4.50 11.07
C LYS A 78 -9.56 -3.77 9.99
N ILE A 79 -10.23 -2.98 9.15
CA ILE A 79 -9.59 -2.24 8.04
C ILE A 79 -8.65 -1.15 8.58
N VAL A 80 -9.04 -0.46 9.66
CA VAL A 80 -8.19 0.52 10.35
C VAL A 80 -6.90 -0.14 10.81
N TRP A 81 -7.00 -1.29 11.52
CA TRP A 81 -5.82 -2.02 11.95
C TRP A 81 -4.97 -2.49 10.77
N GLU A 82 -5.57 -3.03 9.70
CA GLU A 82 -4.80 -3.48 8.53
C GLU A 82 -4.12 -2.32 7.78
N SER A 83 -4.74 -1.13 7.73
CA SER A 83 -4.14 0.08 7.15
C SER A 83 -2.99 0.60 8.02
N ALA A 84 -3.12 0.52 9.36
CA ALA A 84 -2.03 0.82 10.30
C ALA A 84 -0.82 -0.09 10.09
N GLN A 85 -1.06 -1.40 9.94
CA GLN A 85 0.00 -2.38 9.67
C GLN A 85 0.68 -2.13 8.31
N ALA A 86 -0.08 -1.73 7.29
CA ALA A 86 0.47 -1.35 6.00
C ALA A 86 1.36 -0.10 6.10
N ALA A 87 0.88 0.95 6.77
CA ALA A 87 1.65 2.16 7.02
C ALA A 87 2.96 1.89 7.78
N ASP A 88 2.92 1.05 8.83
CA ASP A 88 4.10 0.65 9.60
C ASP A 88 5.12 -0.13 8.75
N ALA A 89 4.65 -1.12 7.95
CA ALA A 89 5.52 -1.89 7.06
C ALA A 89 6.20 -0.99 6.01
N LEU A 90 5.45 -0.10 5.37
CA LEU A 90 5.98 0.88 4.41
C LEU A 90 6.96 1.85 5.08
N GLY A 91 6.67 2.28 6.31
CA GLY A 91 7.55 3.14 7.09
C GLY A 91 8.89 2.48 7.44
N LYS A 92 8.87 1.18 7.77
CA LYS A 92 10.09 0.39 8.01
C LYS A 92 10.91 0.18 6.74
N ARG A 93 10.28 0.13 5.56
CA ARG A 93 10.96 -0.02 4.27
C ARG A 93 11.75 1.23 3.84
N LEU A 94 11.28 2.44 4.17
CA LEU A 94 11.92 3.70 3.77
C LEU A 94 13.42 3.83 4.13
N PRO A 95 13.87 3.59 5.38
CA PRO A 95 15.29 3.66 5.72
C PRO A 95 16.15 2.63 4.96
N GLU A 96 15.58 1.48 4.61
CA GLU A 96 16.27 0.42 3.87
C GLU A 96 16.57 0.84 2.43
N LEU A 97 15.76 1.74 1.86
CA LEU A 97 15.94 2.35 0.54
C LEU A 97 16.91 3.55 0.55
N ARG A 98 17.84 3.60 1.51
CA ARG A 98 18.92 4.62 1.60
C ARG A 98 18.44 6.07 1.68
N CYS A 99 17.20 6.30 2.12
CA CYS A 99 16.62 7.64 2.26
C CYS A 99 17.11 8.43 3.50
N GLY A 100 18.11 7.92 4.22
CA GLY A 100 18.59 8.49 5.47
C GLY A 100 17.65 8.25 6.66
N ARG A 101 18.15 8.37 7.89
CA ARG A 101 17.37 8.09 9.11
C ARG A 101 16.18 9.05 9.31
N ALA A 102 16.23 10.25 8.74
CA ALA A 102 15.13 11.22 8.80
C ALA A 102 13.90 10.79 7.96
N SER A 103 14.05 9.84 7.04
CA SER A 103 12.94 9.33 6.21
C SER A 103 12.01 8.35 6.94
N VAL A 104 12.44 7.79 8.07
CA VAL A 104 11.67 6.81 8.86
C VAL A 104 10.34 7.38 9.37
N SER A 105 10.22 8.70 9.46
CA SER A 105 8.99 9.40 9.88
C SER A 105 8.35 10.24 8.79
N ALA A 106 8.95 10.35 7.61
CA ALA A 106 8.47 11.23 6.55
C ALA A 106 7.56 10.45 5.60
N SER A 107 6.26 10.41 5.90
CA SER A 107 5.24 10.21 4.87
C SER A 107 4.96 11.55 4.19
N GLU A 108 4.65 11.53 2.90
CA GLU A 108 4.44 12.76 2.11
C GLU A 108 3.48 12.49 0.96
N SER A 109 2.64 13.47 0.65
CA SER A 109 1.79 13.42 -0.54
C SER A 109 2.62 13.63 -1.81
N PRO A 110 2.33 12.95 -2.94
CA PRO A 110 3.01 13.19 -4.22
C PRO A 110 2.90 14.65 -4.69
N ASN A 111 1.79 15.30 -4.39
CA ASN A 111 1.52 16.70 -4.72
C ASN A 111 0.37 17.26 -3.86
N GLN A 112 0.11 18.56 -3.97
CA GLN A 112 -0.98 19.22 -3.23
C GLN A 112 -2.37 18.74 -3.66
N GLY A 113 -2.55 18.35 -4.93
CA GLY A 113 -3.84 17.87 -5.45
C GLY A 113 -4.26 16.53 -4.84
N PHE A 114 -3.32 15.62 -4.62
CA PHE A 114 -3.61 14.34 -3.96
C PHE A 114 -3.89 14.53 -2.47
N ALA A 115 -3.17 15.44 -1.80
CA ALA A 115 -3.49 15.80 -0.42
C ALA A 115 -4.92 16.40 -0.33
N ALA A 116 -5.30 17.25 -1.27
CA ALA A 116 -6.66 17.80 -1.35
C ALA A 116 -7.71 16.70 -1.61
N LEU A 117 -7.42 15.72 -2.48
CA LEU A 117 -8.29 14.56 -2.68
C LEU A 117 -8.48 13.77 -1.38
N VAL A 118 -7.41 13.51 -0.62
CA VAL A 118 -7.49 12.80 0.66
C VAL A 118 -8.39 13.56 1.65
N GLN A 119 -8.24 14.89 1.72
CA GLN A 119 -9.14 15.72 2.54
C GLN A 119 -10.59 15.68 2.02
N ALA A 120 -10.80 15.76 0.71
CA ALA A 120 -12.12 15.66 0.12
C ALA A 120 -12.77 14.31 0.43
N VAL A 121 -12.04 13.20 0.38
CA VAL A 121 -12.54 11.87 0.78
C VAL A 121 -12.96 11.86 2.26
N ALA A 122 -12.19 12.52 3.13
CA ALA A 122 -12.44 12.57 4.58
C ALA A 122 -13.58 13.53 5.00
N GLU A 123 -13.90 14.53 4.16
CA GLU A 123 -14.85 15.61 4.42
C GLU A 123 -16.22 15.22 5.01
N PRO A 124 -16.88 14.10 4.60
CA PRO A 124 -18.19 13.76 5.14
C PRO A 124 -18.09 13.35 6.62
N GLU A 125 -18.55 14.20 7.54
CA GLU A 125 -18.49 13.92 8.99
C GLU A 125 -19.82 13.46 9.57
N ARG A 126 -20.95 13.98 9.06
CA ARG A 126 -22.28 13.75 9.65
C ARG A 126 -22.68 12.26 9.74
N PRO A 127 -23.45 11.85 10.75
CA PRO A 127 -23.87 10.46 10.91
C PRO A 127 -24.71 9.90 9.76
N ASP A 128 -25.49 10.73 9.06
CA ASP A 128 -26.36 10.31 7.96
C ASP A 128 -25.66 10.20 6.59
N LEU A 129 -24.32 10.39 6.58
CA LEU A 129 -23.48 10.36 5.38
C LEU A 129 -22.64 9.08 5.26
N THR A 130 -23.08 7.95 5.84
CA THR A 130 -22.36 6.67 5.74
C THR A 130 -22.07 6.28 4.28
N ILE A 131 -23.02 6.52 3.36
CA ILE A 131 -22.84 6.21 1.93
C ILE A 131 -21.71 7.06 1.33
N GLU A 132 -21.68 8.37 1.59
CA GLU A 132 -20.68 9.27 1.03
C GLU A 132 -19.28 8.98 1.58
N LYS A 133 -19.18 8.65 2.87
CA LYS A 133 -17.95 8.18 3.54
C LYS A 133 -17.40 6.94 2.82
N LEU A 134 -18.22 5.89 2.74
CA LEU A 134 -17.80 4.61 2.18
C LEU A 134 -17.55 4.70 0.67
N ALA A 135 -18.38 5.42 -0.09
CA ALA A 135 -18.20 5.58 -1.54
C ALA A 135 -16.89 6.28 -1.87
N GLY A 136 -16.55 7.37 -1.17
CA GLY A 136 -15.27 8.06 -1.41
C GLY A 136 -14.05 7.19 -1.11
N MET A 137 -14.10 6.43 -0.02
CA MET A 137 -13.01 5.56 0.38
C MET A 137 -12.88 4.30 -0.51
N PHE A 138 -13.99 3.61 -0.75
CA PHE A 138 -13.98 2.25 -1.30
C PHE A 138 -14.42 2.16 -2.77
N ASP A 139 -15.08 3.17 -3.35
CA ASP A 139 -15.34 3.22 -4.81
C ASP A 139 -14.30 4.06 -5.57
N VAL A 140 -13.43 4.80 -4.86
CA VAL A 140 -12.45 5.72 -5.46
C VAL A 140 -11.03 5.52 -4.90
N LEU A 141 -10.76 5.87 -3.64
CA LEU A 141 -9.39 5.93 -3.12
C LEU A 141 -8.71 4.54 -3.02
N LYS A 142 -9.29 3.59 -2.28
CA LYS A 142 -8.69 2.25 -2.12
C LYS A 142 -8.63 1.45 -3.43
N PRO A 143 -9.61 1.51 -4.37
CA PRO A 143 -9.44 0.91 -5.70
C PRO A 143 -8.27 1.49 -6.49
N HIS A 144 -8.07 2.81 -6.45
CA HIS A 144 -6.90 3.45 -7.07
C HIS A 144 -5.59 2.94 -6.47
N LEU A 145 -5.50 2.89 -5.13
CA LEU A 145 -4.33 2.36 -4.45
C LEU A 145 -4.07 0.90 -4.78
N LEU A 146 -5.11 0.06 -4.82
CA LEU A 146 -5.00 -1.34 -5.22
C LEU A 146 -4.36 -1.48 -6.61
N ALA A 147 -4.85 -0.74 -7.60
CA ALA A 147 -4.32 -0.79 -8.96
C ALA A 147 -2.84 -0.35 -9.00
N VAL A 148 -2.48 0.70 -8.28
CA VAL A 148 -1.10 1.19 -8.21
C VAL A 148 -0.18 0.23 -7.45
N TYR A 149 -0.64 -0.38 -6.36
CA TYR A 149 0.15 -1.36 -5.59
C TYR A 149 0.41 -2.62 -6.41
N GLU A 150 -0.62 -3.15 -7.08
CA GLU A 150 -0.48 -4.31 -7.97
C GLU A 150 0.51 -4.03 -9.10
N ARG A 151 0.42 -2.84 -9.71
CA ARG A 151 1.34 -2.42 -10.75
C ARG A 151 2.76 -2.28 -10.22
N THR A 152 2.93 -1.62 -9.08
CA THR A 152 4.25 -1.38 -8.49
C THR A 152 4.90 -2.69 -8.07
N ALA A 153 4.14 -3.63 -7.50
CA ALA A 153 4.65 -4.97 -7.18
C ALA A 153 5.09 -5.72 -8.44
N ARG A 154 4.32 -5.64 -9.53
CA ARG A 154 4.64 -6.30 -10.81
C ARG A 154 5.85 -5.69 -11.53
N GLU A 155 6.03 -4.37 -11.45
CA GLU A 155 7.09 -3.64 -12.15
C GLU A 155 8.39 -3.53 -11.33
N THR A 156 8.36 -3.92 -10.04
CA THR A 156 9.53 -4.02 -9.15
C THR A 156 10.24 -5.36 -9.36
N ASP A 157 11.57 -5.36 -9.33
CA ASP A 157 12.39 -6.55 -9.47
C ASP A 157 12.26 -7.48 -8.23
N PRO A 158 11.76 -8.72 -8.38
CA PRO A 158 11.56 -9.63 -7.26
C PRO A 158 12.86 -10.26 -6.72
N ILE A 159 13.99 -10.06 -7.39
CA ILE A 159 15.32 -10.49 -6.93
C ILE A 159 16.00 -9.33 -6.19
N ALA A 160 16.08 -8.15 -6.83
CA ALA A 160 16.82 -7.01 -6.30
C ALA A 160 16.05 -6.27 -5.19
N ASP A 161 14.72 -6.28 -5.24
CA ASP A 161 13.85 -5.61 -4.27
C ASP A 161 12.66 -6.50 -3.84
N ALA A 162 12.96 -7.76 -3.51
CA ALA A 162 12.00 -8.70 -2.95
C ALA A 162 11.21 -8.14 -1.74
N PRO A 163 11.83 -7.42 -0.77
CA PRO A 163 11.10 -6.91 0.40
C PRO A 163 9.95 -5.98 0.03
N THR A 164 10.13 -5.11 -0.97
CA THR A 164 9.07 -4.22 -1.43
C THR A 164 7.92 -5.01 -2.06
N VAL A 165 8.22 -6.02 -2.89
CA VAL A 165 7.21 -6.86 -3.53
C VAL A 165 6.37 -7.59 -2.48
N GLU A 166 7.00 -8.25 -1.51
CA GLU A 166 6.31 -9.00 -0.45
C GLU A 166 5.38 -8.10 0.40
N ILE A 167 5.85 -6.90 0.77
CA ILE A 167 5.03 -5.92 1.49
C ILE A 167 3.79 -5.56 0.67
N LEU A 168 3.98 -5.21 -0.62
CA LEU A 168 2.88 -4.79 -1.48
C LEU A 168 1.90 -5.92 -1.76
N GLU A 169 2.35 -7.15 -1.97
CA GLU A 169 1.47 -8.30 -2.19
C GLU A 169 0.56 -8.57 -0.98
N ASP A 170 1.11 -8.46 0.24
CA ASP A 170 0.31 -8.59 1.46
C ASP A 170 -0.72 -7.46 1.59
N VAL A 171 -0.34 -6.21 1.30
CA VAL A 171 -1.26 -5.06 1.28
C VAL A 171 -2.35 -5.26 0.21
N VAL A 172 -2.00 -5.64 -1.01
CA VAL A 172 -2.92 -5.91 -2.13
C VAL A 172 -3.95 -6.96 -1.72
N ARG A 173 -3.49 -8.08 -1.15
CA ARG A 173 -4.35 -9.18 -0.70
C ARG A 173 -5.37 -8.72 0.36
N ARG A 174 -4.95 -7.85 1.29
CA ARG A 174 -5.85 -7.25 2.30
C ARG A 174 -6.83 -6.26 1.67
N THR A 175 -6.33 -5.35 0.83
CA THR A 175 -7.15 -4.33 0.16
C THR A 175 -8.25 -4.96 -0.71
N ARG A 176 -7.97 -6.06 -1.42
CA ARG A 176 -9.01 -6.80 -2.16
C ARG A 176 -10.15 -7.27 -1.25
N ARG A 177 -9.85 -7.74 -0.03
CA ARG A 177 -10.89 -8.11 0.95
C ARG A 177 -11.65 -6.89 1.46
N HIS A 178 -10.97 -5.76 1.66
CA HIS A 178 -11.63 -4.51 2.06
C HIS A 178 -12.65 -4.07 1.03
N LEU A 179 -12.28 -4.10 -0.26
CA LEU A 179 -13.16 -3.70 -1.35
C LEU A 179 -14.36 -4.65 -1.48
N ALA A 180 -14.13 -5.96 -1.42
CA ALA A 180 -15.22 -6.95 -1.48
C ALA A 180 -16.22 -6.78 -0.32
N TRP A 181 -15.71 -6.53 0.90
CA TRP A 181 -16.56 -6.24 2.05
C TRP A 181 -17.35 -4.94 1.86
N ALA A 182 -16.67 -3.86 1.44
CA ALA A 182 -17.27 -2.55 1.31
C ALA A 182 -18.35 -2.53 0.22
N ASP A 183 -18.13 -3.22 -0.89
CA ASP A 183 -19.12 -3.35 -1.97
C ASP A 183 -20.39 -4.05 -1.46
N ALA A 184 -20.24 -5.18 -0.76
CA ALA A 184 -21.38 -5.88 -0.15
C ALA A 184 -22.16 -5.00 0.86
N VAL A 185 -21.46 -4.16 1.62
CA VAL A 185 -22.09 -3.19 2.55
C VAL A 185 -22.83 -2.09 1.78
N LEU A 186 -22.18 -1.49 0.77
CA LEU A 186 -22.75 -0.41 -0.03
C LEU A 186 -23.97 -0.86 -0.82
N GLU A 187 -23.98 -2.08 -1.35
CA GLU A 187 -25.15 -2.68 -2.02
C GLU A 187 -26.35 -2.76 -1.07
N ARG A 188 -26.13 -3.13 0.20
CA ARG A 188 -27.20 -3.18 1.21
C ARG A 188 -27.65 -1.81 1.68
N LEU A 189 -26.73 -0.86 1.84
CA LEU A 189 -27.06 0.50 2.27
C LEU A 189 -27.80 1.26 1.17
N CYS A 190 -27.47 1.01 -0.10
CA CYS A 190 -28.07 1.65 -1.27
C CYS A 190 -29.29 0.88 -1.80
N ASP A 191 -30.27 0.62 -0.91
CA ASP A 191 -31.50 -0.10 -1.20
C ASP A 191 -32.49 0.67 -2.11
N THR A 192 -32.44 2.00 -2.12
CA THR A 192 -33.27 2.86 -2.97
C THR A 192 -32.49 3.55 -4.09
N ASP A 193 -33.18 3.99 -5.14
CA ASP A 193 -32.56 4.71 -6.26
C ASP A 193 -31.92 6.02 -5.83
N GLY A 194 -32.54 6.74 -4.87
CA GLY A 194 -31.97 7.97 -4.31
C GLY A 194 -30.63 7.73 -3.60
N LYS A 195 -30.50 6.62 -2.85
CA LYS A 195 -29.24 6.25 -2.20
C LYS A 195 -28.19 5.76 -3.20
N ARG A 196 -28.59 4.99 -4.21
CA ARG A 196 -27.71 4.61 -5.34
C ARG A 196 -27.18 5.84 -6.09
N GLU A 197 -28.02 6.85 -6.29
CA GLU A 197 -27.61 8.12 -6.90
C GLU A 197 -26.60 8.88 -6.04
N ARG A 198 -26.81 8.95 -4.72
CA ARG A 198 -25.83 9.54 -3.78
C ARG A 198 -24.45 8.89 -3.89
N ARG A 199 -24.38 7.54 -3.89
CA ARG A 199 -23.13 6.78 -4.09
C ARG A 199 -22.47 7.16 -5.42
N ARG A 200 -23.22 7.10 -6.53
CA ARG A 200 -22.71 7.39 -7.88
C ARG A 200 -22.19 8.81 -8.02
N ARG A 201 -22.96 9.80 -7.59
CA ARG A 201 -22.58 11.21 -7.63
C ARG A 201 -21.29 11.45 -6.86
N ARG A 202 -21.21 10.95 -5.62
CA ARG A 202 -20.03 11.11 -4.78
C ARG A 202 -18.78 10.47 -5.40
N ALA A 203 -18.92 9.26 -5.94
CA ALA A 203 -17.81 8.59 -6.61
C ALA A 203 -17.35 9.34 -7.87
N ALA A 204 -18.28 9.89 -8.66
CA ALA A 204 -17.95 10.65 -9.86
C ALA A 204 -17.18 11.95 -9.54
N GLU A 205 -17.63 12.70 -8.54
CA GLU A 205 -16.96 13.93 -8.07
C GLU A 205 -15.50 13.66 -7.67
N LEU A 206 -15.28 12.63 -6.84
CA LEU A 206 -13.94 12.31 -6.34
C LEU A 206 -13.05 11.66 -7.42
N ARG A 207 -13.60 10.90 -8.36
CA ARG A 207 -12.84 10.37 -9.52
C ARG A 207 -12.31 11.49 -10.40
N ALA A 208 -13.10 12.53 -10.66
CA ALA A 208 -12.63 13.70 -11.41
C ALA A 208 -11.45 14.38 -10.71
N GLN A 209 -11.51 14.52 -9.37
CA GLN A 209 -10.39 15.06 -8.60
C GLN A 209 -9.15 14.14 -8.62
N LEU A 210 -9.36 12.83 -8.50
CA LEU A 210 -8.29 11.83 -8.57
C LEU A 210 -7.56 11.89 -9.91
N GLU A 211 -8.31 11.94 -11.02
CA GLU A 211 -7.74 12.07 -12.36
C GLU A 211 -6.96 13.37 -12.52
N ALA A 212 -7.50 14.49 -12.03
CA ALA A 212 -6.86 15.80 -12.11
C ALA A 212 -5.54 15.88 -11.32
N CYS A 213 -5.43 15.20 -10.17
CA CYS A 213 -4.22 15.24 -9.35
C CYS A 213 -3.17 14.18 -9.72
N GLY A 214 -3.47 13.28 -10.65
CA GLY A 214 -2.55 12.21 -11.04
C GLY A 214 -2.42 11.08 -10.01
N GLY A 215 -3.31 11.03 -9.01
CA GLY A 215 -3.35 9.98 -7.99
C GLY A 215 -2.11 9.93 -7.09
N VAL A 216 -1.95 8.80 -6.38
CA VAL A 216 -0.90 8.59 -5.37
C VAL A 216 0.54 8.64 -5.93
N THR A 217 0.71 8.52 -7.24
CA THR A 217 2.03 8.68 -7.90
C THR A 217 2.24 10.09 -8.45
N GLY A 218 1.18 10.91 -8.52
CA GLY A 218 1.20 12.23 -9.16
C GLY A 218 1.20 12.19 -10.69
N ALA A 219 1.18 11.00 -11.31
CA ALA A 219 1.19 10.81 -12.76
C ALA A 219 0.32 9.61 -13.16
N LEU A 220 -0.99 9.80 -13.27
CA LEU A 220 -1.93 8.76 -13.75
C LEU A 220 -1.81 8.49 -15.26
N ARG A 221 -1.30 9.44 -16.06
CA ARG A 221 -1.32 9.40 -17.54
C ARG A 221 0.01 9.02 -18.21
N ASP A 222 1.16 9.31 -17.60
CA ASP A 222 2.46 9.26 -18.31
C ASP A 222 3.27 7.96 -18.12
N GLU A 223 2.88 7.07 -17.22
CA GLU A 223 3.70 5.89 -16.92
C GLU A 223 3.48 4.71 -17.88
N SER A 224 2.63 4.81 -18.90
CA SER A 224 2.40 3.74 -19.89
C SER A 224 3.50 3.64 -20.96
N ALA A 225 4.41 4.61 -21.06
CA ALA A 225 5.57 4.52 -21.95
C ALA A 225 6.67 3.65 -21.31
N PRO A 226 7.27 2.67 -22.01
CA PRO A 226 8.46 1.99 -21.51
C PRO A 226 9.61 3.00 -21.30
N PRO A 227 10.52 2.77 -20.34
CA PRO A 227 11.73 3.59 -20.24
C PRO A 227 12.51 3.51 -21.56
N GLN A 228 12.98 4.66 -22.05
CA GLN A 228 13.91 4.74 -23.19
C GLN A 228 15.28 4.20 -22.79
#